data_AF-X6P952-F1
#
_entry.id   AF-X6P952-F1
#
_cell.length_a   1.000
_cell.length_b   1.000
_cell.length_c   1.000
_cell.angle_alpha   90.00
_cell.angle_beta   90.00
_cell.angle_gamma   90.00
#
_symmetry.space_group_name_H-M   'P 1'
#
loop_
_entity.id
_entity.type
_entity.pdbx_description
1 polymer ?
#
loop_
_entity_poly.entity_id
_entity_poly.type
_entity_poly.pdbx_seq_one_letter_code
_entity_poly.pdbx_strand_id
1 'polypeptide(L)'
;MLENKKWKEYKIAFDYEYRRIILFDEEAKKLQALKIGKHKKQSLEFNVHIQWDNDFSDNLKWCNLTLNHKWKFCTFDNDDREELSNCCAEFNSFNVVWKDMLMQTCKEPLDPYSITLKEALQHLKDKLQMQEHFLTRRDEPIWFKCEYNKCKPPIPSNFSNENVLLHDIYKNLPYYPHIQKKKKRANSNAENYSSDESKFNPFLYARDIHKLKLIQENLVPKVVLSTNTLKNLLHEVIKNGYLRDLLDQENANNKKIHKKIKQQIYYNKNNPDELILNDLILTILNELKILYHDDIHKQMGYPLQLHHICAILLYCGKSCNAMFSYDQIQFRHYKWPNLDNSLCDAIHILHKHEKREEWSIELYCGLKGVRLENIDKEIKSGYFISHISTSDDIGVAQIYRSDQGCILHFHPSMRRATGIESCDVLWISPFKHESEISHQEKFSWNAKLESEDEKTQMTLLTWTRYDQFIQQTLQISTKWNHCIDLNVIYIAYKYWCEGDANATAKLLEEFNEWMKIEDNINQYKKIEKKFVERRCCNHHVNLFCIFFVKKEILVEQRTSLEEAVIHTVNNGLPFVEKDKRISLQKLNN
;
A
#
# COMPACT_ATOMS: atom_id res chain seq x y z
N MET A 1 1.84 -27.55 -0.40
CA MET A 1 1.53 -28.98 -0.51
C MET A 1 2.82 -29.78 -0.65
N LEU A 2 3.13 -30.62 0.33
CA LEU A 2 4.24 -31.58 0.24
C LEU A 2 3.77 -32.87 -0.46
N GLU A 3 4.68 -33.81 -0.71
CA GLU A 3 4.45 -35.10 -1.39
C GLU A 3 3.21 -35.89 -0.90
N ASN A 4 2.73 -35.62 0.32
CA ASN A 4 1.56 -36.24 0.93
C ASN A 4 0.20 -35.59 0.57
N LYS A 5 0.17 -34.64 -0.39
CA LYS A 5 -1.04 -33.94 -0.86
C LYS A 5 -1.85 -33.19 0.21
N LYS A 6 -1.26 -32.89 1.37
CA LYS A 6 -1.90 -32.08 2.42
C LYS A 6 -1.35 -30.66 2.42
N TRP A 7 -2.24 -29.69 2.60
CA TRP A 7 -1.88 -28.30 2.84
C TRP A 7 -1.49 -28.12 4.31
N LYS A 8 -0.44 -27.34 4.51
CA LYS A 8 0.11 -26.96 5.81
C LYS A 8 0.73 -25.60 5.67
N GLU A 9 0.64 -24.82 6.74
CA GLU A 9 1.26 -23.52 6.84
C GLU A 9 2.75 -23.66 7.22
N TYR A 10 3.60 -22.83 6.62
CA TYR A 10 5.03 -22.83 6.89
C TYR A 10 5.57 -21.40 6.89
N LYS A 11 6.48 -21.11 7.81
CA LYS A 11 7.41 -19.99 7.64
C LYS A 11 8.51 -20.40 6.68
N ILE A 12 8.90 -19.49 5.79
CA ILE A 12 9.84 -19.77 4.71
C ILE A 12 11.11 -18.95 4.90
N ALA A 13 12.26 -19.58 4.75
CA ALA A 13 13.55 -18.90 4.64
C ALA A 13 14.33 -19.40 3.42
N PHE A 14 15.00 -18.47 2.72
CA PHE A 14 15.75 -18.78 1.51
C PHE A 14 17.24 -18.87 1.81
N ASP A 15 17.82 -20.02 1.52
CA ASP A 15 19.25 -20.24 1.63
C ASP A 15 19.84 -20.37 0.22
N TYR A 16 20.19 -19.21 -0.35
CA TYR A 16 20.76 -19.10 -1.69
C TYR A 16 22.15 -19.73 -1.80
N GLU A 17 22.91 -19.77 -0.70
CA GLU A 17 24.25 -20.37 -0.70
C GLU A 17 24.15 -21.90 -0.86
N TYR A 18 23.21 -22.53 -0.18
CA TYR A 18 22.99 -23.97 -0.24
C TYR A 18 21.87 -24.39 -1.21
N ARG A 19 21.28 -23.44 -1.96
CA ARG A 19 20.19 -23.64 -2.92
C ARG A 19 19.03 -24.45 -2.35
N ARG A 20 18.57 -24.04 -1.17
CA ARG A 20 17.46 -24.69 -0.48
C ARG A 20 16.48 -23.67 0.08
N ILE A 21 15.23 -24.09 0.16
CA ILE A 21 14.18 -23.36 0.87
C ILE A 21 13.95 -24.09 2.18
N ILE A 22 14.09 -23.39 3.29
CA ILE A 22 13.84 -23.92 4.63
C ILE A 22 12.39 -23.60 4.97
N LEU A 23 11.63 -24.65 5.24
CA LEU A 23 10.25 -24.58 5.71
C LEU A 23 10.22 -24.89 7.19
N PHE A 24 9.64 -24.00 7.98
CA PHE A 24 9.44 -24.20 9.40
C PHE A 24 7.95 -24.39 9.69
N ASP A 25 7.60 -25.63 10.05
CA ASP A 25 6.27 -26.01 10.57
C ASP A 25 6.23 -25.57 12.03
N GLU A 26 5.51 -24.49 12.33
CA GLU A 26 5.45 -23.95 13.70
C GLU A 26 4.72 -24.89 14.65
N GLU A 27 3.65 -25.53 14.19
CA GLU A 27 2.82 -26.44 14.98
C GLU A 27 3.64 -27.69 15.38
N ALA A 28 4.32 -28.30 14.42
CA ALA A 28 5.13 -29.48 14.66
C ALA A 28 6.52 -29.15 15.22
N LYS A 29 6.92 -27.86 15.23
CA LYS A 29 8.29 -27.39 15.50
C LYS A 29 9.33 -28.14 14.67
N LYS A 30 9.01 -28.41 13.39
CA LYS A 30 9.84 -29.20 12.48
C LYS A 30 10.38 -28.32 11.36
N LEU A 31 11.67 -28.49 11.10
CA LEU A 31 12.32 -27.92 9.93
C LEU A 31 12.31 -28.94 8.80
N GLN A 32 11.96 -28.47 7.61
CA GLN A 32 12.13 -29.20 6.37
C GLN A 32 12.95 -28.36 5.41
N ALA A 33 13.77 -29.01 4.59
CA ALA A 33 14.58 -28.33 3.60
C ALA A 33 14.20 -28.84 2.22
N LEU A 34 13.64 -27.97 1.38
CA LEU A 34 13.41 -28.25 -0.03
C LEU A 34 14.69 -27.95 -0.80
N LYS A 35 15.27 -28.97 -1.42
CA LYS A 35 16.46 -28.81 -2.24
C LYS A 35 16.07 -28.35 -3.64
N ILE A 36 16.50 -27.15 -4.02
CA ILE A 36 16.10 -26.50 -5.28
C ILE A 36 17.11 -26.75 -6.41
N GLY A 37 18.37 -27.05 -6.08
CA GLY A 37 19.43 -27.33 -7.06
C GLY A 37 20.60 -28.14 -6.52
N LYS A 38 21.68 -28.26 -7.32
CA LYS A 38 22.89 -28.98 -6.88
C LYS A 38 23.76 -28.06 -6.04
N HIS A 39 24.42 -28.62 -5.03
CA HIS A 39 25.37 -27.89 -4.20
C HIS A 39 26.71 -27.75 -4.94
N LYS A 40 26.81 -26.82 -5.89
CA LYS A 40 28.11 -26.38 -6.44
C LYS A 40 28.06 -24.88 -6.78
N LYS A 41 29.01 -24.12 -6.22
CA LYS A 41 29.14 -22.65 -6.35
C LYS A 41 29.46 -22.13 -7.76
N GLN A 42 29.63 -23.00 -8.77
CA GLN A 42 30.30 -22.66 -10.03
C GLN A 42 29.61 -23.17 -11.32
N SER A 43 28.53 -23.95 -11.25
CA SER A 43 27.75 -24.28 -12.45
C SER A 43 26.65 -23.24 -12.63
N LEU A 44 26.54 -22.68 -13.84
CA LEU A 44 25.34 -21.97 -14.28
C LEU A 44 24.15 -22.91 -14.11
N GLU A 45 23.17 -22.50 -13.31
CA GLU A 45 21.95 -23.26 -13.06
C GLU A 45 20.74 -22.41 -13.47
N PHE A 46 19.97 -22.95 -14.42
CA PHE A 46 18.71 -22.39 -14.94
C PHE A 46 17.52 -23.31 -14.67
N ASN A 47 17.70 -24.28 -13.77
CA ASN A 47 16.78 -25.39 -13.53
C ASN A 47 15.67 -25.07 -12.52
N VAL A 48 15.54 -23.81 -12.12
CA VAL A 48 14.41 -23.37 -11.30
C VAL A 48 13.29 -22.88 -12.19
N HIS A 49 12.21 -23.66 -12.23
CA HIS A 49 11.00 -23.37 -12.99
C HIS A 49 9.90 -22.93 -12.05
N ILE A 50 9.28 -21.78 -12.35
CA ILE A 50 8.22 -21.19 -11.54
C ILE A 50 6.96 -21.08 -12.40
N GLN A 51 5.91 -21.80 -12.02
CA GLN A 51 4.61 -21.74 -12.66
C GLN A 51 3.59 -21.09 -11.71
N TRP A 52 2.75 -20.22 -12.26
CA TRP A 52 1.63 -19.65 -11.54
C TRP A 52 0.34 -20.37 -11.91
N ASP A 53 -0.60 -20.38 -10.97
CA ASP A 53 -1.93 -20.91 -11.14
C ASP A 53 -2.87 -20.14 -10.21
N ASN A 54 -4.12 -19.97 -10.62
CA ASN A 54 -5.16 -19.34 -9.80
C ASN A 54 -6.21 -20.40 -9.49
N ASP A 55 -6.48 -20.60 -8.21
CA ASP A 55 -7.54 -21.50 -7.76
C ASP A 55 -8.72 -20.67 -7.23
N PHE A 56 -9.89 -20.93 -7.81
CA PHE A 56 -11.15 -20.25 -7.52
C PHE A 56 -12.17 -21.18 -6.85
N SER A 57 -11.72 -22.32 -6.30
CA SER A 57 -12.59 -23.23 -5.56
C SER A 57 -13.20 -22.58 -4.30
N ASP A 58 -14.41 -23.00 -3.92
CA ASP A 58 -15.03 -22.71 -2.62
C ASP A 58 -15.20 -21.22 -2.25
N ASN A 59 -15.46 -20.35 -3.25
CA ASN A 59 -15.65 -18.89 -3.09
C ASN A 59 -14.41 -18.11 -2.58
N LEU A 60 -13.31 -18.80 -2.27
CA LEU A 60 -12.03 -18.19 -1.89
C LEU A 60 -11.12 -18.09 -3.12
N LYS A 61 -10.33 -17.02 -3.19
CA LYS A 61 -9.34 -16.81 -4.25
C LYS A 61 -7.97 -17.19 -3.70
N TRP A 62 -7.32 -18.17 -4.30
CA TRP A 62 -5.98 -18.58 -3.91
C TRP A 62 -4.99 -18.34 -5.06
N CYS A 63 -3.85 -17.74 -4.71
CA CYS A 63 -2.73 -17.58 -5.63
C CYS A 63 -1.76 -18.76 -5.44
N ASN A 64 -1.64 -19.60 -6.46
CA ASN A 64 -0.76 -20.77 -6.41
C ASN A 64 0.57 -20.50 -7.12
N LEU A 65 1.64 -21.06 -6.56
CA LEU A 65 2.96 -21.12 -7.18
C LEU A 65 3.48 -22.55 -7.16
N THR A 66 3.82 -23.09 -8.32
CA THR A 66 4.46 -24.40 -8.45
C THR A 66 5.93 -24.23 -8.79
N LEU A 67 6.80 -24.74 -7.92
CA LEU A 67 8.24 -24.70 -8.05
C LEU A 67 8.78 -26.06 -8.53
N ASN A 68 9.54 -26.06 -9.63
CA ASN A 68 10.15 -27.23 -10.27
C ASN A 68 9.18 -28.38 -10.54
N HIS A 69 7.90 -28.05 -10.82
CA HIS A 69 6.80 -29.02 -11.02
C HIS A 69 6.59 -29.99 -9.85
N LYS A 70 7.16 -29.70 -8.67
CA LYS A 70 7.17 -30.61 -7.51
C LYS A 70 6.51 -29.98 -6.30
N TRP A 71 6.83 -28.73 -6.00
CA TRP A 71 6.42 -28.08 -4.78
C TRP A 71 5.35 -27.05 -5.09
N LYS A 72 4.12 -27.27 -4.62
CA LYS A 72 3.02 -26.31 -4.77
C LYS A 72 2.90 -25.48 -3.50
N PHE A 73 2.97 -24.17 -3.64
CA PHE A 73 2.71 -23.16 -2.61
C PHE A 73 1.38 -22.49 -2.91
N CYS A 74 0.71 -22.06 -1.85
CA CYS A 74 -0.54 -21.32 -1.90
C CYS A 74 -0.33 -20.07 -1.04
N THR A 75 -0.64 -18.90 -1.58
CA THR A 75 -0.51 -17.60 -0.91
C THR A 75 -1.88 -16.91 -0.82
N PHE A 76 -2.02 -16.02 0.15
CA PHE A 76 -3.30 -15.34 0.44
C PHE A 76 -3.71 -14.39 -0.69
N ASP A 77 -2.75 -13.71 -1.30
CA ASP A 77 -3.01 -12.83 -2.42
C ASP A 77 -1.92 -12.91 -3.51
N ASN A 78 -2.10 -12.06 -4.52
CA ASN A 78 -1.22 -11.98 -5.67
C ASN A 78 0.14 -11.35 -5.35
N ASP A 79 0.17 -10.38 -4.42
CA ASP A 79 1.40 -9.70 -4.03
C ASP A 79 2.34 -10.69 -3.31
N ASP A 80 1.80 -11.52 -2.41
CA ASP A 80 2.55 -12.59 -1.73
C ASP A 80 3.12 -13.60 -2.73
N ARG A 81 2.34 -13.98 -3.76
CA ARG A 81 2.80 -14.91 -4.81
C ARG A 81 3.95 -14.31 -5.60
N GLU A 82 3.84 -13.03 -5.97
CA GLU A 82 4.86 -12.31 -6.71
C GLU A 82 6.15 -12.18 -5.90
N GLU A 83 6.05 -11.85 -4.61
CA GLU A 83 7.21 -11.78 -3.73
C GLU A 83 7.89 -13.15 -3.58
N LEU A 84 7.11 -14.21 -3.36
CA LEU A 84 7.62 -15.58 -3.33
C LEU A 84 8.27 -15.98 -4.66
N SER A 85 7.65 -15.63 -5.79
CA SER A 85 8.18 -15.86 -7.14
C SER A 85 9.51 -15.15 -7.34
N ASN A 86 9.60 -13.88 -6.94
CA ASN A 86 10.82 -13.08 -7.02
C ASN A 86 11.94 -13.70 -6.18
N CYS A 87 11.63 -14.14 -4.96
CA CYS A 87 12.59 -14.81 -4.09
C CYS A 87 13.09 -16.13 -4.69
N CYS A 88 12.21 -16.89 -5.35
CA CYS A 88 12.57 -18.14 -6.01
C CYS A 88 13.39 -17.92 -7.30
N ALA A 89 13.13 -16.84 -8.03
CA ALA A 89 13.85 -16.50 -9.26
C ALA A 89 15.35 -16.25 -8.99
N GLU A 90 15.71 -15.76 -7.81
CA GLU A 90 17.11 -15.56 -7.39
C GLU A 90 17.94 -16.85 -7.31
N PHE A 91 17.31 -18.02 -7.31
CA PHE A 91 18.04 -19.27 -7.48
C PHE A 91 18.54 -19.45 -8.92
N ASN A 92 18.00 -18.79 -9.94
CA ASN A 92 18.55 -18.90 -11.30
C ASN A 92 19.66 -17.88 -11.55
N SER A 93 20.61 -18.28 -12.40
CA SER A 93 21.74 -17.41 -12.78
C SER A 93 21.33 -16.29 -13.75
N PHE A 94 20.20 -16.45 -14.43
CA PHE A 94 19.66 -15.47 -15.38
C PHE A 94 18.17 -15.23 -15.09
N ASN A 95 17.80 -13.95 -15.00
CA ASN A 95 16.42 -13.51 -14.77
C ASN A 95 16.10 -12.34 -15.70
N VAL A 96 14.89 -12.32 -16.24
CA VAL A 96 14.32 -11.14 -16.89
C VAL A 96 13.59 -10.31 -15.85
N VAL A 97 13.94 -9.03 -15.76
CA VAL A 97 13.24 -8.08 -14.91
C VAL A 97 12.19 -7.37 -15.75
N TRP A 98 10.94 -7.42 -15.30
CA TRP A 98 9.81 -6.76 -15.95
C TRP A 98 8.99 -5.99 -14.93
N LYS A 99 8.08 -5.14 -15.42
CA LYS A 99 7.15 -4.40 -14.58
C LYS A 99 5.72 -4.74 -14.95
N ASP A 100 4.89 -4.94 -13.94
CA ASP A 100 3.46 -5.18 -14.12
C ASP A 100 2.68 -3.87 -14.38
N MET A 101 1.35 -3.97 -14.48
CA MET A 101 0.48 -2.80 -14.68
C MET A 101 0.47 -1.83 -13.50
N LEU A 102 0.87 -2.28 -12.32
CA LEU A 102 1.03 -1.47 -11.11
C LEU A 102 2.45 -0.91 -10.98
N MET A 103 3.31 -1.16 -11.97
CA MET A 103 4.74 -0.81 -12.00
C MET A 103 5.58 -1.49 -10.92
N GLN A 104 5.06 -2.56 -10.31
CA GLN A 104 5.81 -3.45 -9.43
C GLN A 104 6.89 -4.18 -10.23
N THR A 105 8.05 -4.39 -9.63
CA THR A 105 9.19 -5.02 -10.30
C THR A 105 9.17 -6.52 -10.06
N CYS A 106 9.01 -7.29 -11.14
CA CYS A 106 8.96 -8.75 -11.11
C CYS A 106 10.20 -9.35 -11.77
N LYS A 107 10.61 -10.53 -11.30
CA LYS A 107 11.75 -11.29 -11.80
C LYS A 107 11.27 -12.63 -12.34
N GLU A 108 11.58 -12.89 -13.60
CA GLU A 108 11.25 -14.13 -14.26
C GLU A 108 12.51 -14.95 -14.55
N PRO A 109 12.66 -16.13 -13.95
CA PRO A 109 13.77 -17.01 -14.26
C PRO A 109 13.57 -17.69 -15.62
N LEU A 110 14.51 -17.48 -16.53
CA LEU A 110 14.49 -18.10 -17.87
C LEU A 110 15.84 -18.78 -18.15
N ASP A 111 15.83 -19.86 -18.93
CA ASP A 111 17.06 -20.46 -19.45
C ASP A 111 17.42 -19.81 -20.79
N PRO A 112 18.44 -18.94 -20.83
CA PRO A 112 18.74 -18.20 -22.04
C PRO A 112 19.29 -19.08 -23.18
N TYR A 113 19.74 -20.31 -22.88
CA TYR A 113 20.27 -21.24 -23.87
C TYR A 113 19.18 -22.06 -24.56
N SER A 114 17.97 -22.13 -23.99
CA SER A 114 16.88 -22.93 -24.53
C SER A 114 15.66 -22.11 -24.95
N ILE A 115 15.54 -20.85 -24.55
CA ILE A 115 14.39 -20.01 -24.85
C ILE A 115 14.71 -18.93 -25.89
N THR A 116 13.83 -18.77 -26.85
CA THR A 116 13.85 -17.66 -27.81
C THR A 116 13.24 -16.39 -27.21
N LEU A 117 13.55 -15.23 -27.80
CA LEU A 117 12.92 -13.97 -27.40
C LEU A 117 11.39 -14.04 -27.52
N LYS A 118 10.86 -14.63 -28.59
CA LYS A 118 9.43 -14.84 -28.80
C LYS A 118 8.78 -15.63 -27.67
N GLU A 119 9.37 -16.77 -27.32
CA GLU A 119 8.87 -17.63 -26.25
C GLU A 119 8.95 -16.94 -24.88
N ALA A 120 10.03 -16.19 -24.63
CA ALA A 120 10.19 -15.42 -23.40
C ALA A 120 9.10 -14.33 -23.27
N LEU A 121 8.83 -13.58 -24.34
CA LEU A 121 7.78 -12.57 -24.36
C LEU A 121 6.39 -13.18 -24.19
N GLN A 122 6.11 -14.30 -24.85
CA GLN A 122 4.85 -15.01 -24.68
C GLN A 122 4.67 -15.50 -23.24
N HIS A 123 5.71 -16.05 -22.63
CA HIS A 123 5.68 -16.50 -21.24
C HIS A 123 5.39 -15.35 -20.25
N LEU A 124 5.99 -14.17 -20.46
CA LEU A 124 5.69 -12.97 -19.67
C LEU A 124 4.25 -12.50 -19.86
N LYS A 125 3.75 -12.54 -21.09
CA LYS A 125 2.36 -12.20 -21.42
C LYS A 125 1.39 -13.16 -20.70
N ASP A 126 1.64 -14.46 -20.74
CA ASP A 126 0.78 -15.45 -20.09
C ASP A 126 0.71 -15.23 -18.56
N LYS A 127 1.83 -14.84 -17.93
CA LYS A 127 1.85 -14.49 -16.50
C LYS A 127 1.06 -13.22 -16.18
N LEU A 128 1.24 -12.16 -16.97
CA LEU A 128 0.45 -10.94 -16.84
C LEU A 128 -1.05 -11.22 -16.99
N GLN A 129 -1.42 -12.13 -17.90
CA GLN A 129 -2.82 -12.48 -18.12
C GLN A 129 -3.39 -13.26 -16.92
N MET A 130 -2.61 -14.16 -16.32
CA MET A 130 -2.99 -14.82 -15.07
C MET A 130 -3.15 -13.83 -13.91
N GLN A 131 -2.29 -12.81 -13.82
CA GLN A 131 -2.41 -11.76 -12.82
C GLN A 131 -3.71 -10.99 -13.00
N GLU A 132 -4.00 -10.55 -14.22
CA GLU A 132 -5.21 -9.79 -14.52
C GLU A 132 -6.48 -10.62 -14.28
N HIS A 133 -6.50 -11.87 -14.75
CA HIS A 133 -7.63 -12.77 -14.51
C HIS A 133 -7.90 -12.97 -13.01
N PHE A 134 -6.87 -13.01 -12.16
CA PHE A 134 -7.04 -13.08 -10.70
C PHE A 134 -7.74 -11.83 -10.14
N LEU A 135 -7.34 -10.65 -10.61
CA LEU A 135 -7.88 -9.36 -10.17
C LEU A 135 -9.32 -9.16 -10.65
N THR A 136 -9.57 -9.34 -11.94
CA THR A 136 -10.82 -8.94 -12.60
C THR A 136 -11.84 -10.07 -12.74
N ARG A 137 -11.42 -11.34 -12.59
CA ARG A 137 -12.20 -12.56 -12.92
C ARG A 137 -12.65 -12.62 -14.39
N ARG A 138 -11.90 -12.00 -15.30
CA ARG A 138 -12.21 -11.99 -16.72
C ARG A 138 -10.98 -12.31 -17.53
N ASP A 139 -11.17 -13.09 -18.60
CA ASP A 139 -10.14 -13.35 -19.60
C ASP A 139 -10.05 -12.16 -20.57
N GLU A 140 -9.89 -10.96 -20.02
CA GLU A 140 -9.72 -9.77 -20.84
C GLU A 140 -8.33 -9.81 -21.50
N PRO A 141 -8.24 -9.54 -22.80
CA PRO A 141 -6.95 -9.45 -23.48
C PRO A 141 -6.10 -8.35 -22.82
N ILE A 142 -4.90 -8.72 -22.39
CA ILE A 142 -3.94 -7.78 -21.82
C ILE A 142 -3.12 -7.11 -22.93
N TRP A 143 -2.93 -5.80 -22.80
CA TRP A 143 -2.00 -5.08 -23.65
C TRP A 143 -0.57 -5.37 -23.21
N PHE A 144 0.18 -6.07 -24.06
CA PHE A 144 1.58 -6.38 -23.86
C PHE A 144 2.40 -5.75 -24.98
N LYS A 145 3.19 -4.72 -24.65
CA LYS A 145 4.13 -4.09 -25.57
C LYS A 145 5.53 -4.14 -24.97
N CYS A 146 6.45 -4.80 -25.66
CA CYS A 146 7.86 -4.78 -25.31
C CYS A 146 8.58 -3.72 -26.16
N GLU A 147 9.27 -2.80 -25.50
CA GLU A 147 10.05 -1.76 -26.18
C GLU A 147 11.54 -2.10 -26.11
N TYR A 148 12.04 -2.73 -27.18
CA TYR A 148 13.39 -3.32 -27.25
C TYR A 148 14.52 -2.34 -26.93
N ASN A 149 14.37 -1.07 -27.34
CA ASN A 149 15.32 0.00 -27.04
C ASN A 149 15.34 0.41 -25.55
N LYS A 150 14.29 0.11 -24.79
CA LYS A 150 14.17 0.42 -23.36
C LYS A 150 14.57 -0.74 -22.45
N CYS A 151 14.72 -1.95 -22.99
CA CYS A 151 15.31 -3.06 -22.26
C CYS A 151 16.69 -2.66 -21.72
N LYS A 152 17.07 -3.19 -20.55
CA LYS A 152 18.38 -2.94 -19.95
C LYS A 152 19.10 -4.27 -19.74
N PRO A 153 20.06 -4.62 -20.61
CA PRO A 153 20.55 -3.85 -21.77
C PRO A 153 19.57 -3.85 -22.96
N PRO A 154 19.67 -2.88 -23.90
CA PRO A 154 18.78 -2.78 -25.04
C PRO A 154 18.89 -4.01 -25.94
N ILE A 155 17.76 -4.48 -26.48
CA ILE A 155 17.73 -5.54 -27.49
C ILE A 155 17.98 -4.87 -28.86
N PRO A 156 19.06 -5.23 -29.58
CA PRO A 156 19.38 -4.63 -30.87
C PRO A 156 18.28 -4.84 -31.93
N SER A 157 18.02 -3.81 -32.73
CA SER A 157 16.96 -3.81 -33.76
C SER A 157 17.23 -4.75 -34.95
N ASN A 158 18.46 -5.24 -35.11
CA ASN A 158 18.83 -6.25 -36.12
C ASN A 158 18.33 -7.66 -35.77
N PHE A 159 17.83 -7.90 -34.56
CA PHE A 159 17.13 -9.13 -34.19
C PHE A 159 15.63 -9.05 -34.51
N SER A 160 15.26 -8.55 -35.69
CA SER A 160 13.88 -8.47 -36.17
C SER A 160 13.18 -9.83 -36.31
N ASN A 161 13.92 -10.93 -36.16
CA ASN A 161 13.39 -12.28 -36.04
C ASN A 161 13.37 -12.69 -34.56
N GLU A 162 12.19 -12.69 -33.93
CA GLU A 162 12.01 -13.01 -32.51
C GLU A 162 12.34 -14.47 -32.16
N ASN A 163 12.64 -15.32 -33.14
CA ASN A 163 13.06 -16.71 -32.95
C ASN A 163 14.55 -16.86 -32.55
N VAL A 164 15.22 -15.77 -32.15
CA VAL A 164 16.61 -15.78 -31.70
C VAL A 164 16.66 -16.15 -30.21
N LEU A 165 17.61 -17.02 -29.83
CA LEU A 165 17.83 -17.38 -28.42
C LEU A 165 18.26 -16.17 -27.59
N LEU A 166 17.78 -16.07 -26.35
CA LEU A 166 18.22 -15.01 -25.44
C LEU A 166 19.74 -15.02 -25.23
N HIS A 167 20.35 -16.21 -25.29
CA HIS A 167 21.81 -16.36 -25.28
C HIS A 167 22.50 -15.56 -26.38
N ASP A 168 22.01 -15.64 -27.62
CA ASP A 168 22.65 -14.96 -28.74
C ASP A 168 22.52 -13.43 -28.67
N ILE A 169 21.46 -12.95 -28.02
CA ILE A 169 21.24 -11.52 -27.76
C ILE A 169 22.24 -11.01 -26.71
N TYR A 170 22.47 -11.78 -25.64
CA TYR A 170 23.13 -11.30 -24.44
C TYR A 170 24.56 -11.83 -24.21
N LYS A 171 25.04 -12.80 -25.00
CA LYS A 171 26.36 -13.45 -24.83
C LYS A 171 27.57 -12.52 -24.81
N ASN A 172 27.47 -11.35 -25.43
CA ASN A 172 28.58 -10.39 -25.54
C ASN A 172 28.61 -9.38 -24.38
N LEU A 173 27.65 -9.45 -23.45
CA LEU A 173 27.60 -8.51 -22.34
C LEU A 173 28.62 -8.87 -21.26
N PRO A 174 29.29 -7.87 -20.67
CA PRO A 174 30.12 -8.10 -19.51
C PRO A 174 29.24 -8.68 -18.39
N TYR A 175 29.74 -9.74 -17.76
CA TYR A 175 29.04 -10.46 -16.68
C TYR A 175 27.80 -11.26 -17.12
N TYR A 176 27.64 -11.62 -18.40
CA TYR A 176 26.68 -12.65 -18.81
C TYR A 176 27.26 -14.06 -18.61
N PRO A 177 26.51 -15.05 -18.06
CA PRO A 177 25.18 -14.91 -17.45
C PRO A 177 25.23 -14.40 -15.99
N HIS A 178 26.42 -14.21 -15.41
CA HIS A 178 26.63 -13.86 -14.00
C HIS A 178 26.23 -12.44 -13.57
N ILE A 179 24.96 -12.23 -13.18
CA ILE A 179 24.60 -11.09 -12.33
C ILE A 179 25.26 -11.28 -10.94
N GLN A 180 26.16 -10.38 -10.56
CA GLN A 180 27.01 -10.50 -9.37
C GLN A 180 26.26 -10.28 -8.04
N LYS A 181 26.62 -11.12 -7.05
CA LYS A 181 26.14 -11.15 -5.66
C LYS A 181 26.34 -9.81 -4.92
N LYS A 182 25.27 -9.24 -4.37
CA LYS A 182 25.37 -8.30 -3.23
C LYS A 182 25.74 -9.09 -1.96
N LYS A 183 26.96 -8.92 -1.46
CA LYS A 183 27.32 -9.24 -0.07
C LYS A 183 26.95 -8.04 0.83
N LYS A 184 26.20 -8.27 1.91
CA LYS A 184 26.29 -7.49 3.14
C LYS A 184 26.24 -8.43 4.35
N ARG A 185 27.14 -8.22 5.31
CA ARG A 185 27.32 -9.00 6.54
C ARG A 185 27.23 -8.05 7.74
N ALA A 186 26.66 -8.61 8.82
CA ALA A 186 26.84 -8.33 10.25
C ALA A 186 26.18 -7.10 10.91
N ASN A 187 25.20 -7.43 11.76
CA ASN A 187 24.99 -7.07 13.17
C ASN A 187 25.58 -5.76 13.74
N SER A 188 24.73 -5.06 14.48
CA SER A 188 25.15 -4.34 15.69
C SER A 188 24.03 -4.29 16.74
N ASN A 189 24.39 -4.82 17.91
CA ASN A 189 23.91 -4.67 19.29
C ASN A 189 22.73 -3.73 19.60
N ALA A 190 21.81 -4.26 20.41
CA ALA A 190 20.76 -3.50 21.08
C ALA A 190 21.31 -2.84 22.36
N GLU A 191 21.15 -1.53 22.47
CA GLU A 191 21.37 -0.76 23.70
C GLU A 191 20.01 -0.41 24.34
N ASN A 192 19.97 -0.52 25.67
CA ASN A 192 18.84 -0.14 26.52
C ASN A 192 18.91 1.35 26.84
N TYR A 193 17.80 2.07 26.69
CA TYR A 193 17.65 3.44 27.20
C TYR A 193 16.30 3.67 27.91
N SER A 194 16.39 4.60 28.87
CA SER A 194 15.46 4.94 29.94
C SER A 194 14.15 5.56 29.47
N SER A 195 13.08 5.28 30.20
CA SER A 195 11.75 5.85 30.02
C SER A 195 11.71 7.31 30.47
N ASP A 196 11.78 8.23 29.51
CA ASP A 196 11.23 9.57 29.68
C ASP A 196 9.74 9.52 29.26
N GLU A 197 8.87 10.18 30.00
CA GLU A 197 7.41 10.20 29.73
C GLU A 197 7.17 10.80 28.33
N SER A 198 6.89 9.93 27.34
CA SER A 198 7.23 10.27 25.95
C SER A 198 6.15 11.07 25.23
N LYS A 199 6.58 12.14 24.58
CA LYS A 199 5.88 12.86 23.53
C LYS A 199 5.51 11.92 22.37
N PHE A 200 4.25 11.91 21.92
CA PHE A 200 3.84 11.18 20.72
C PHE A 200 4.57 11.78 19.51
N ASN A 201 5.34 10.96 18.80
CA ASN A 201 6.06 11.33 17.59
C ASN A 201 5.97 10.17 16.59
N PRO A 202 5.13 10.27 15.55
CA PRO A 202 4.89 9.19 14.61
C PRO A 202 6.01 9.05 13.56
N PHE A 203 6.99 9.95 13.50
CA PHE A 203 8.04 9.91 12.50
C PHE A 203 9.04 8.78 12.73
N LEU A 204 9.35 8.05 11.65
CA LEU A 204 10.52 7.16 11.64
C LEU A 204 11.79 7.99 11.51
N TYR A 205 12.65 8.00 12.52
CA TYR A 205 13.96 8.63 12.41
C TYR A 205 14.88 7.80 11.50
N ALA A 206 15.72 8.49 10.71
CA ALA A 206 16.61 7.83 9.76
C ALA A 206 17.53 6.77 10.41
N ARG A 207 17.95 7.00 11.66
CA ARG A 207 18.76 6.07 12.46
C ARG A 207 18.01 4.80 12.86
N ASP A 208 16.69 4.83 12.92
CA ASP A 208 15.84 3.77 13.48
C ASP A 208 15.27 2.82 12.40
N ILE A 209 15.60 3.02 11.11
CA ILE A 209 15.19 2.13 10.00
C ILE A 209 15.46 0.65 10.26
N HIS A 210 16.57 0.33 10.92
CA HIS A 210 16.93 -1.06 11.23
C HIS A 210 15.95 -1.71 12.22
N LYS A 211 15.33 -0.92 13.10
CA LYS A 211 14.33 -1.40 14.06
C LYS A 211 13.03 -1.77 13.36
N LEU A 212 12.64 -1.03 12.31
CA LEU A 212 11.47 -1.36 11.49
C LEU A 212 11.59 -2.75 10.84
N LYS A 213 12.76 -3.07 10.29
CA LYS A 213 13.04 -4.40 9.73
C LYS A 213 12.93 -5.51 10.78
N LEU A 214 13.45 -5.26 11.98
CA LEU A 214 13.33 -6.21 13.09
C LEU A 214 11.87 -6.40 13.49
N ILE A 215 11.04 -5.36 13.48
CA ILE A 215 9.61 -5.50 13.72
C ILE A 215 9.01 -6.44 12.66
N GLN A 216 9.22 -6.19 11.38
CA GLN A 216 8.63 -6.99 10.29
C GLN A 216 9.02 -8.47 10.38
N GLU A 217 10.28 -8.74 10.70
CA GLU A 217 10.78 -10.11 10.90
C GLU A 217 10.16 -10.79 12.15
N ASN A 218 9.79 -10.02 13.19
CA ASN A 218 9.21 -10.51 14.44
C ASN A 218 7.67 -10.44 14.48
N LEU A 219 7.05 -9.65 13.61
CA LEU A 219 5.61 -9.41 13.53
C LEU A 219 4.86 -10.57 12.93
N VAL A 220 5.53 -11.62 12.43
CA VAL A 220 4.86 -12.88 12.09
C VAL A 220 4.41 -13.51 13.41
N PRO A 221 3.17 -13.23 13.87
CA PRO A 221 2.88 -13.47 15.26
C PRO A 221 2.75 -14.97 15.44
N LYS A 222 3.15 -15.45 16.62
CA LYS A 222 2.63 -16.72 17.15
C LYS A 222 1.15 -16.47 17.49
N VAL A 223 0.32 -16.23 16.49
CA VAL A 223 -1.12 -16.02 16.67
C VAL A 223 -1.66 -17.36 17.15
N VAL A 224 -2.23 -17.36 18.35
CA VAL A 224 -3.10 -18.45 18.76
C VAL A 224 -4.30 -18.40 17.82
N LEU A 225 -4.46 -19.45 17.01
CA LEU A 225 -5.49 -19.67 15.99
C LEU A 225 -6.90 -19.74 16.61
N SER A 226 -7.34 -18.70 17.32
CA SER A 226 -8.77 -18.52 17.55
C SER A 226 -9.40 -18.14 16.21
N THR A 227 -10.51 -18.82 15.90
CA THR A 227 -11.29 -18.56 14.68
C THR A 227 -12.08 -17.25 14.74
N ASN A 228 -12.09 -16.55 15.89
CA ASN A 228 -12.87 -15.34 16.08
C ASN A 228 -11.99 -14.11 16.34
N THR A 229 -11.78 -13.31 15.29
CA THR A 229 -10.96 -12.09 15.34
C THR A 229 -11.43 -11.08 16.39
N LEU A 230 -12.75 -10.95 16.60
CA LEU A 230 -13.28 -10.04 17.62
C LEU A 230 -12.92 -10.51 19.04
N LYS A 231 -12.96 -11.82 19.31
CA LYS A 231 -12.49 -12.36 20.60
C LYS A 231 -11.02 -12.08 20.83
N ASN A 232 -10.17 -12.27 19.81
CA ASN A 232 -8.74 -12.00 19.91
C ASN A 232 -8.47 -10.53 20.23
N LEU A 233 -9.13 -9.62 19.52
CA LEU A 233 -9.02 -8.18 19.74
C LEU A 233 -9.41 -7.79 21.17
N LEU A 234 -10.60 -8.20 21.63
CA LEU A 234 -11.06 -7.87 22.98
C LEU A 234 -10.19 -8.55 24.06
N HIS A 235 -9.74 -9.77 23.83
CA HIS A 235 -8.83 -10.47 24.72
C HIS A 235 -7.50 -9.73 24.89
N GLU A 236 -6.93 -9.25 23.78
CA GLU A 236 -5.70 -8.45 23.75
C GLU A 236 -5.85 -7.16 24.55
N VAL A 237 -6.93 -6.42 24.35
CA VAL A 237 -7.24 -5.20 25.12
C VAL A 237 -7.32 -5.51 26.63
N ILE A 238 -7.99 -6.59 27.02
CA ILE A 238 -8.08 -7.01 28.43
C ILE A 238 -6.71 -7.43 28.98
N LYS A 239 -5.92 -8.15 28.17
CA LYS A 239 -4.57 -8.63 28.50
C LYS A 239 -3.61 -7.47 28.75
N ASN A 240 -3.74 -6.40 27.98
CA ASN A 240 -2.95 -5.17 28.12
C ASN A 240 -3.49 -4.22 29.21
N GLY A 241 -4.54 -4.63 29.95
CA GLY A 241 -5.01 -3.91 31.14
C GLY A 241 -6.12 -2.90 30.88
N TYR A 242 -6.72 -2.92 29.69
CA TYR A 242 -7.72 -1.94 29.24
C TYR A 242 -9.15 -2.48 29.26
N LEU A 243 -9.47 -3.39 30.18
CA LEU A 243 -10.84 -3.89 30.35
C LEU A 243 -11.85 -2.75 30.52
N ARG A 244 -11.46 -1.64 31.17
CA ARG A 244 -12.33 -0.46 31.37
C ARG A 244 -12.87 0.13 30.08
N ASP A 245 -12.15 0.00 28.97
CA ASP A 245 -12.55 0.56 27.67
C ASP A 245 -13.64 -0.28 26.99
N LEU A 246 -13.90 -1.48 27.50
CA LEU A 246 -14.92 -2.41 27.01
C LEU A 246 -16.22 -2.37 27.83
N LEU A 247 -16.25 -1.55 28.88
CA LEU A 247 -17.34 -1.46 29.87
C LEU A 247 -18.00 -0.08 29.83
N ASP A 248 -19.12 0.06 30.53
CA ASP A 248 -19.75 1.35 30.79
C ASP A 248 -18.95 2.20 31.79
N GLN A 249 -19.27 3.50 31.85
CA GLN A 249 -18.58 4.44 32.73
C GLN A 249 -18.72 4.08 34.23
N GLU A 250 -19.86 3.49 34.62
CA GLU A 250 -20.11 3.10 36.01
C GLU A 250 -19.17 1.98 36.49
N ASN A 251 -18.91 0.97 35.65
CA ASN A 251 -18.05 -0.16 36.01
C ASN A 251 -16.56 0.07 35.68
N ALA A 252 -16.24 1.04 34.82
CA ALA A 252 -14.89 1.31 34.32
C ALA A 252 -13.84 1.53 35.42
N ASN A 253 -14.19 2.20 36.53
CA ASN A 253 -13.22 2.63 37.55
C ASN A 253 -13.05 1.67 38.74
N ASN A 254 -13.86 0.62 38.85
CA ASN A 254 -13.87 -0.25 40.03
C ASN A 254 -13.05 -1.52 39.84
N LYS A 255 -11.80 -1.51 40.33
CA LYS A 255 -10.88 -2.67 40.26
C LYS A 255 -11.45 -3.96 40.89
N LYS A 256 -12.27 -3.85 41.95
CA LYS A 256 -12.91 -5.04 42.57
C LYS A 256 -13.96 -5.66 41.63
N ILE A 257 -14.68 -4.81 40.88
CA ILE A 257 -15.65 -5.26 39.87
C ILE A 257 -14.94 -5.92 38.70
N HIS A 258 -13.79 -5.40 38.24
CA HIS A 258 -13.04 -5.98 37.13
C HIS A 258 -12.67 -7.45 37.35
N LYS A 259 -12.32 -7.84 38.59
CA LYS A 259 -12.05 -9.25 38.91
C LYS A 259 -13.29 -10.12 38.76
N LYS A 260 -14.46 -9.63 39.19
CA LYS A 260 -15.74 -10.33 39.03
C LYS A 260 -16.14 -10.42 37.55
N ILE A 261 -15.99 -9.34 36.80
CA ILE A 261 -16.27 -9.29 35.36
C ILE A 261 -15.39 -10.30 34.61
N LYS A 262 -14.08 -10.33 34.88
CA LYS A 262 -13.17 -11.32 34.27
C LYS A 262 -13.61 -12.76 34.51
N GLN A 263 -14.17 -13.06 35.70
CA GLN A 263 -14.75 -14.38 35.99
C GLN A 263 -16.03 -14.63 35.19
N GLN A 264 -16.93 -13.64 35.10
CA GLN A 264 -18.19 -13.77 34.37
C GLN A 264 -18.01 -13.96 32.85
N ILE A 265 -16.99 -13.33 32.27
CA ILE A 265 -16.65 -13.46 30.83
C ILE A 265 -15.67 -14.61 30.55
N TYR A 266 -15.34 -15.43 31.56
CA TYR A 266 -14.40 -16.55 31.45
C TYR A 266 -13.04 -16.14 30.85
N TYR A 267 -12.50 -15.00 31.30
CA TYR A 267 -11.22 -14.50 30.80
C TYR A 267 -10.07 -15.42 31.21
N ASN A 268 -9.50 -16.13 30.23
CA ASN A 268 -8.27 -16.91 30.35
C ASN A 268 -7.12 -16.19 29.64
N LYS A 269 -6.10 -15.76 30.38
CA LYS A 269 -4.95 -14.99 29.83
C LYS A 269 -4.23 -15.69 28.67
N ASN A 270 -4.28 -17.02 28.60
CA ASN A 270 -3.55 -17.82 27.62
C ASN A 270 -4.42 -18.34 26.47
N ASN A 271 -5.75 -18.26 26.59
CA ASN A 271 -6.68 -18.80 25.61
C ASN A 271 -7.78 -17.77 25.27
N PRO A 272 -7.71 -17.09 24.12
CA PRO A 272 -8.75 -16.15 23.69
C PRO A 272 -10.09 -16.81 23.35
N ASP A 273 -10.13 -18.10 23.00
CA ASP A 273 -11.38 -18.77 22.60
C ASP A 273 -12.37 -18.94 23.77
N GLU A 274 -11.85 -19.04 25.00
CA GLU A 274 -12.65 -19.15 26.23
C GLU A 274 -13.40 -17.86 26.56
N LEU A 275 -12.98 -16.72 26.00
CA LEU A 275 -13.63 -15.44 26.24
C LEU A 275 -15.10 -15.50 25.76
N ILE A 276 -16.03 -15.24 26.68
CA ILE A 276 -17.45 -15.12 26.37
C ILE A 276 -17.76 -13.67 25.99
N LEU A 277 -18.27 -13.48 24.78
CA LEU A 277 -18.78 -12.20 24.31
C LEU A 277 -20.21 -12.03 24.81
N ASN A 278 -20.38 -11.27 25.89
CA ASN A 278 -21.68 -10.94 26.47
C ASN A 278 -21.86 -9.42 26.45
N ASP A 279 -22.83 -8.93 25.70
CA ASP A 279 -23.11 -7.51 25.48
C ASP A 279 -23.80 -6.80 26.65
N LEU A 280 -24.36 -7.56 27.61
CA LEU A 280 -24.79 -7.04 28.90
C LEU A 280 -23.62 -6.72 29.84
N ILE A 281 -22.45 -7.31 29.58
CA ILE A 281 -21.23 -7.11 30.39
C ILE A 281 -20.24 -6.22 29.63
N LEU A 282 -19.88 -6.60 28.41
CA LEU A 282 -19.00 -5.87 27.51
C LEU A 282 -19.83 -4.91 26.67
N THR A 283 -20.20 -3.78 27.25
CA THR A 283 -21.14 -2.81 26.66
C THR A 283 -20.68 -2.25 25.32
N ILE A 284 -19.37 -2.28 25.04
CA ILE A 284 -18.82 -1.95 23.72
C ILE A 284 -19.49 -2.75 22.59
N LEU A 285 -19.91 -4.00 22.84
CA LEU A 285 -20.58 -4.83 21.84
C LEU A 285 -21.92 -4.24 21.38
N ASN A 286 -22.60 -3.48 22.24
CA ASN A 286 -23.82 -2.75 21.86
C ASN A 286 -23.49 -1.57 20.94
N GLU A 287 -22.44 -0.81 21.24
CA GLU A 287 -21.92 0.26 20.37
C GLU A 287 -21.59 -0.31 18.99
N LEU A 288 -20.90 -1.46 18.92
CA LEU A 288 -20.56 -2.12 17.66
C LEU A 288 -21.79 -2.52 16.84
N LYS A 289 -22.84 -3.07 17.48
CA LYS A 289 -24.07 -3.46 16.79
C LYS A 289 -24.79 -2.25 16.19
N ILE A 290 -24.83 -1.14 16.91
CA ILE A 290 -25.42 0.11 16.44
C ILE A 290 -24.64 0.61 15.22
N LEU A 291 -23.32 0.73 15.33
CA LEU A 291 -22.45 1.20 14.25
C LEU A 291 -22.45 0.27 13.04
N TYR A 292 -22.54 -1.05 13.25
CA TYR A 292 -22.64 -2.01 12.16
C TYR A 292 -23.88 -1.78 11.30
N HIS A 293 -24.98 -1.33 11.91
CA HIS A 293 -26.23 -1.00 11.22
C HIS A 293 -26.37 0.47 10.84
N ASP A 294 -25.30 1.26 10.95
CA ASP A 294 -25.30 2.66 10.55
C ASP A 294 -25.62 2.82 9.05
N ASP A 295 -26.36 3.87 8.69
CA ASP A 295 -26.79 4.12 7.31
C ASP A 295 -25.60 4.35 6.38
N ILE A 296 -24.49 4.93 6.86
CA ILE A 296 -23.27 5.13 6.08
C ILE A 296 -22.62 3.77 5.77
N HIS A 297 -22.52 2.89 6.78
CA HIS A 297 -22.00 1.54 6.59
C HIS A 297 -22.85 0.72 5.60
N LYS A 298 -24.18 0.84 5.72
CA LYS A 298 -25.16 0.24 4.81
C LYS A 298 -25.03 0.76 3.38
N GLN A 299 -24.85 2.07 3.19
CA GLN A 299 -24.65 2.67 1.86
C GLN A 299 -23.37 2.16 1.18
N MET A 300 -22.33 1.83 1.95
CA MET A 300 -21.11 1.20 1.44
C MET A 300 -21.27 -0.30 1.14
N GLY A 301 -22.38 -0.92 1.53
CA GLY A 301 -22.64 -2.36 1.34
C GLY A 301 -22.13 -3.26 2.47
N TYR A 302 -22.03 -2.73 3.69
CA TYR A 302 -21.50 -3.43 4.87
C TYR A 302 -20.08 -4.02 4.71
N PRO A 303 -19.10 -3.25 4.22
CA PRO A 303 -17.76 -3.78 3.97
C PRO A 303 -16.94 -4.08 5.24
N LEU A 304 -17.30 -3.51 6.39
CA LEU A 304 -16.60 -3.72 7.66
C LEU A 304 -17.25 -4.84 8.48
N GLN A 305 -16.40 -5.68 9.08
CA GLN A 305 -16.80 -6.66 10.08
C GLN A 305 -16.79 -6.03 11.48
N LEU A 306 -17.41 -6.67 12.47
CA LEU A 306 -17.49 -6.14 13.83
C LEU A 306 -16.12 -5.84 14.47
N HIS A 307 -15.09 -6.65 14.17
CA HIS A 307 -13.74 -6.40 14.68
C HIS A 307 -13.06 -5.19 14.01
N HIS A 308 -13.35 -4.91 12.74
CA HIS A 308 -12.88 -3.69 12.08
C HIS A 308 -13.47 -2.44 12.74
N ILE A 309 -14.79 -2.42 12.95
CA ILE A 309 -15.48 -1.31 13.65
C ILE A 309 -14.95 -1.18 15.08
N CYS A 310 -14.73 -2.31 15.77
CA CYS A 310 -14.18 -2.31 17.12
C CYS A 310 -12.77 -1.74 17.19
N ALA A 311 -11.91 -2.07 16.23
CA ALA A 311 -10.55 -1.55 16.17
C ALA A 311 -10.53 -0.02 16.00
N ILE A 312 -11.35 0.51 15.08
CA ILE A 312 -11.49 1.98 14.89
C ILE A 312 -12.04 2.62 16.17
N LEU A 313 -13.07 2.04 16.79
CA LEU A 313 -13.66 2.59 18.02
C LEU A 313 -12.67 2.60 19.19
N LEU A 314 -11.88 1.54 19.35
CA LEU A 314 -10.83 1.45 20.37
C LEU A 314 -9.70 2.46 20.12
N TYR A 315 -9.36 2.69 18.86
CA TYR A 315 -8.33 3.62 18.46
C TYR A 315 -8.79 5.09 18.62
N CYS A 316 -9.93 5.47 18.06
CA CYS A 316 -10.39 6.85 18.12
C CYS A 316 -10.93 7.19 19.51
N GLY A 317 -11.79 6.35 20.09
CA GLY A 317 -12.66 6.74 21.21
C GLY A 317 -12.26 6.27 22.61
N LYS A 318 -11.23 5.43 22.75
CA LYS A 318 -10.94 4.74 24.03
C LYS A 318 -9.52 4.99 24.53
N SER A 319 -9.31 4.79 25.83
CA SER A 319 -8.07 5.17 26.50
C SER A 319 -6.87 4.28 26.16
N CYS A 320 -7.11 3.08 25.63
CA CYS A 320 -6.08 2.16 25.19
C CYS A 320 -5.25 2.72 24.04
N ASN A 321 -5.80 3.60 23.20
CA ASN A 321 -5.09 4.19 22.07
C ASN A 321 -3.78 4.87 22.52
N ALA A 322 -3.81 5.64 23.62
CA ALA A 322 -2.60 6.32 24.09
C ALA A 322 -1.43 5.35 24.35
N MET A 323 -1.72 4.17 24.91
CA MET A 323 -0.69 3.14 25.14
C MET A 323 -0.37 2.32 23.90
N PHE A 324 -1.37 2.04 23.05
CA PHE A 324 -1.18 1.42 21.75
C PHE A 324 -0.19 2.24 20.91
N SER A 325 -0.49 3.53 20.71
CA SER A 325 0.34 4.51 20.01
C SER A 325 1.73 4.63 20.63
N TYR A 326 1.82 4.71 21.96
CA TYR A 326 3.11 4.71 22.67
C TYR A 326 3.93 3.45 22.38
N ASP A 327 3.33 2.27 22.50
CA ASP A 327 4.02 1.01 22.26
C ASP A 327 4.44 0.87 20.78
N GLN A 328 3.64 1.33 19.81
CA GLN A 328 4.04 1.39 18.40
C GLN A 328 5.28 2.26 18.20
N ILE A 329 5.29 3.50 18.69
CA ILE A 329 6.45 4.42 18.59
C ILE A 329 7.72 3.79 19.22
N GLN A 330 7.56 2.99 20.27
CA GLN A 330 8.65 2.26 20.92
C GLN A 330 9.04 0.96 20.21
N PHE A 331 8.52 0.72 18.99
CA PHE A 331 8.75 -0.48 18.19
C PHE A 331 8.23 -1.78 18.86
N ARG A 332 7.20 -1.67 19.71
CA ARG A 332 6.60 -2.78 20.49
C ARG A 332 5.25 -3.25 19.92
N HIS A 333 5.13 -3.30 18.60
CA HIS A 333 3.91 -3.73 17.89
C HIS A 333 3.42 -5.12 18.31
N TYR A 334 4.34 -6.01 18.71
CA TYR A 334 4.01 -7.37 19.20
C TYR A 334 3.09 -7.40 20.44
N LYS A 335 2.88 -6.28 21.12
CA LYS A 335 1.91 -6.18 22.22
C LYS A 335 0.47 -6.01 21.75
N TRP A 336 0.27 -5.50 20.54
CA TRP A 336 -1.02 -5.15 19.98
C TRP A 336 -1.28 -5.73 18.58
N PRO A 337 -0.89 -6.99 18.27
CA PRO A 337 -1.01 -7.52 16.92
C PRO A 337 -2.44 -7.56 16.39
N ASN A 338 -3.43 -7.81 17.24
CA ASN A 338 -4.82 -7.90 16.79
C ASN A 338 -5.43 -6.54 16.55
N LEU A 339 -5.16 -5.56 17.42
CA LEU A 339 -5.60 -4.18 17.23
C LEU A 339 -4.94 -3.55 16.01
N ASP A 340 -3.62 -3.70 15.86
CA ASP A 340 -2.87 -3.14 14.72
C ASP A 340 -3.37 -3.72 13.39
N ASN A 341 -3.45 -5.05 13.28
CA ASN A 341 -3.94 -5.71 12.06
C ASN A 341 -5.40 -5.34 11.74
N SER A 342 -6.30 -5.40 12.74
CA SER A 342 -7.71 -5.08 12.51
C SER A 342 -7.90 -3.61 12.12
N LEU A 343 -7.07 -2.70 12.64
CA LEU A 343 -7.11 -1.28 12.30
C LEU A 343 -6.57 -1.03 10.89
N CYS A 344 -5.44 -1.63 10.53
CA CYS A 344 -4.91 -1.63 9.17
C CYS A 344 -5.95 -2.10 8.16
N ASP A 345 -6.57 -3.27 8.39
CA ASP A 345 -7.60 -3.83 7.52
C ASP A 345 -8.82 -2.91 7.41
N ALA A 346 -9.27 -2.34 8.53
CA ALA A 346 -10.39 -1.42 8.55
C ALA A 346 -10.12 -0.15 7.73
N ILE A 347 -8.94 0.46 7.92
CA ILE A 347 -8.53 1.66 7.18
C ILE A 347 -8.38 1.34 5.69
N HIS A 348 -7.77 0.21 5.35
CA HIS A 348 -7.63 -0.27 3.97
C HIS A 348 -8.98 -0.43 3.26
N ILE A 349 -9.94 -1.08 3.94
CA ILE A 349 -11.29 -1.27 3.42
C ILE A 349 -11.95 0.11 3.22
N LEU A 350 -11.98 0.96 4.24
CA LEU A 350 -12.63 2.26 4.14
C LEU A 350 -11.98 3.16 3.07
N HIS A 351 -10.66 3.13 2.94
CA HIS A 351 -9.92 3.85 1.90
C HIS A 351 -10.36 3.50 0.47
N LYS A 352 -10.74 2.23 0.24
CA LYS A 352 -11.29 1.76 -1.03
C LYS A 352 -12.74 2.20 -1.26
N HIS A 353 -13.52 2.41 -0.21
CA HIS A 353 -14.92 2.85 -0.33
C HIS A 353 -15.09 4.37 -0.35
N GLU A 354 -14.20 5.10 0.31
CA GLU A 354 -14.27 6.55 0.40
C GLU A 354 -13.96 7.24 -0.94
N LYS A 355 -14.76 8.23 -1.32
CA LYS A 355 -14.61 9.05 -2.52
C LYS A 355 -13.60 10.19 -2.36
N ARG A 356 -12.35 9.83 -2.09
CA ARG A 356 -11.24 10.78 -1.81
C ARG A 356 -10.96 11.75 -2.96
N GLU A 357 -11.39 11.41 -4.17
CA GLU A 357 -11.20 12.22 -5.38
C GLU A 357 -12.17 13.41 -5.47
N GLU A 358 -13.30 13.36 -4.74
CA GLU A 358 -14.29 14.44 -4.69
C GLU A 358 -13.82 15.63 -3.84
N TRP A 359 -12.88 15.41 -2.93
CA TRP A 359 -12.53 16.39 -1.90
C TRP A 359 -11.11 16.89 -2.04
N SER A 360 -10.90 18.16 -1.70
CA SER A 360 -9.58 18.82 -1.64
C SER A 360 -9.25 19.27 -0.21
N ILE A 361 -9.71 18.48 0.76
CA ILE A 361 -9.59 18.74 2.19
C ILE A 361 -8.12 18.62 2.62
N GLU A 362 -7.65 19.65 3.30
CA GLU A 362 -6.40 19.60 4.07
C GLU A 362 -6.69 18.95 5.42
N LEU A 363 -5.74 18.14 5.89
CA LEU A 363 -5.83 17.53 7.21
C LEU A 363 -4.67 17.98 8.07
N TYR A 364 -4.87 17.99 9.38
CA TYR A 364 -3.94 18.53 10.36
C TYR A 364 -3.78 17.57 11.53
N CYS A 365 -2.57 17.46 12.08
CA CYS A 365 -2.30 16.69 13.30
C CYS A 365 -1.36 17.47 14.22
N GLY A 366 -1.73 17.61 15.50
CA GLY A 366 -0.91 18.28 16.50
C GLY A 366 0.02 17.33 17.23
N LEU A 367 1.30 17.64 17.28
CA LEU A 367 2.33 16.89 18.00
C LEU A 367 2.91 17.70 19.15
N LYS A 368 2.58 17.31 20.38
CA LYS A 368 3.04 17.99 21.59
C LYS A 368 4.56 17.86 21.77
N GLY A 369 5.25 18.99 21.87
CA GLY A 369 6.67 19.07 22.20
C GLY A 369 7.63 18.47 21.15
N VAL A 370 7.14 18.17 19.95
CA VAL A 370 7.96 17.75 18.81
C VAL A 370 8.40 19.00 18.04
N ARG A 371 9.67 19.09 17.70
CA ARG A 371 10.25 20.12 16.85
C ARG A 371 11.47 19.52 16.15
N LEU A 372 11.56 19.67 14.84
CA LEU A 372 12.60 19.09 13.99
C LEU A 372 13.55 20.21 13.57
N GLU A 373 14.86 20.07 13.82
CA GLU A 373 15.86 21.06 13.41
C GLU A 373 16.17 20.93 11.92
N ASN A 374 16.30 19.70 11.43
CA ASN A 374 16.57 19.38 10.04
C ASN A 374 15.75 18.17 9.60
N ILE A 375 14.53 18.45 9.11
CA ILE A 375 13.56 17.44 8.67
C ILE A 375 14.21 16.41 7.73
N ASP A 376 14.94 16.86 6.70
CA ASP A 376 15.54 15.98 5.68
C ASP A 376 16.59 15.00 6.24
N LYS A 377 17.24 15.34 7.36
CA LYS A 377 18.27 14.50 8.00
C LYS A 377 17.73 13.66 9.15
N GLU A 378 16.74 14.18 9.87
CA GLU A 378 16.21 13.54 11.07
C GLU A 378 15.23 12.44 10.74
N ILE A 379 14.29 12.70 9.83
CA ILE A 379 13.21 11.77 9.54
C ILE A 379 13.42 11.04 8.23
N LYS A 380 12.98 9.79 8.20
CA LYS A 380 12.92 9.00 6.99
C LYS A 380 11.56 9.25 6.32
N SER A 381 11.57 10.08 5.28
CA SER A 381 10.40 10.33 4.43
C SER A 381 9.75 9.02 3.97
N GLY A 382 8.43 8.98 4.06
CA GLY A 382 7.62 7.86 3.61
C GLY A 382 7.33 6.79 4.65
N TYR A 383 7.66 6.99 5.93
CA TYR A 383 7.37 6.01 6.98
C TYR A 383 6.81 6.67 8.24
N PHE A 384 5.64 6.22 8.66
CA PHE A 384 5.15 6.43 10.02
C PHE A 384 5.35 5.16 10.84
N ILE A 385 5.77 5.31 12.11
CA ILE A 385 5.91 4.19 13.04
C ILE A 385 4.54 3.75 13.58
N SER A 386 3.57 4.65 13.63
CA SER A 386 2.21 4.41 14.12
C SER A 386 1.17 4.95 13.15
N HIS A 387 -0.10 4.58 13.39
CA HIS A 387 -1.26 5.26 12.81
C HIS A 387 -1.28 6.73 13.22
N ILE A 388 -1.94 7.58 12.42
CA ILE A 388 -2.06 9.01 12.67
C ILE A 388 -3.51 9.46 12.55
N SER A 389 -4.03 9.97 13.67
CA SER A 389 -5.29 10.71 13.70
C SER A 389 -5.07 12.14 13.22
N THR A 390 -5.95 12.57 12.33
CA THR A 390 -5.92 13.89 11.70
C THR A 390 -7.29 14.54 11.73
N SER A 391 -7.31 15.85 11.54
CA SER A 391 -8.54 16.64 11.51
C SER A 391 -8.56 17.66 10.39
N ASP A 392 -9.72 17.92 9.81
CA ASP A 392 -9.90 19.05 8.86
C ASP A 392 -10.02 20.41 9.58
N ASP A 393 -10.09 20.41 10.91
CA ASP A 393 -10.04 21.60 11.75
C ASP A 393 -8.62 21.80 12.33
N ILE A 394 -7.93 22.83 11.85
CA ILE A 394 -6.61 23.21 12.36
C ILE A 394 -6.63 23.57 13.86
N GLY A 395 -7.75 24.05 14.39
CA GLY A 395 -7.93 24.33 15.81
C GLY A 395 -7.81 23.08 16.67
N VAL A 396 -8.31 21.93 16.18
CA VAL A 396 -8.12 20.63 16.84
C VAL A 396 -6.64 20.29 16.90
N ALA A 397 -5.91 20.43 15.79
CA ALA A 397 -4.46 20.21 15.77
C ALA A 397 -3.70 21.16 16.72
N GLN A 398 -4.12 22.43 16.84
CA GLN A 398 -3.54 23.38 17.78
C GLN A 398 -3.73 22.97 19.25
N ILE A 399 -4.88 22.40 19.60
CA ILE A 399 -5.15 21.86 20.95
C ILE A 399 -4.17 20.72 21.26
N TYR A 400 -4.01 19.75 20.35
CA TYR A 400 -3.13 18.59 20.54
C TYR A 400 -1.64 18.95 20.53
N ARG A 401 -1.26 19.98 19.76
CA ARG A 401 0.08 20.58 19.80
C ARG A 401 0.41 21.18 21.18
N SER A 402 -0.60 21.54 21.99
CA SER A 402 -0.47 22.13 23.33
C SER A 402 0.11 23.55 23.31
N ASP A 403 1.13 23.88 24.10
CA ASP A 403 1.77 25.20 24.20
C ASP A 403 2.95 25.35 23.23
N GLN A 404 3.75 24.29 23.07
CA GLN A 404 4.85 24.17 22.11
C GLN A 404 4.84 22.83 21.39
N GLY A 405 5.14 22.83 20.09
CA GLY A 405 5.22 21.59 19.32
C GLY A 405 5.14 21.79 17.81
N CYS A 406 4.77 20.72 17.12
CA CYS A 406 4.67 20.67 15.67
C CYS A 406 3.20 20.48 15.25
N ILE A 407 2.78 21.13 14.17
CA ILE A 407 1.55 20.79 13.45
C ILE A 407 1.96 20.14 12.14
N LEU A 408 1.51 18.91 11.93
CA LEU A 408 1.58 18.26 10.63
C LEU A 408 0.43 18.78 9.78
N HIS A 409 0.75 19.32 8.61
CA HIS A 409 -0.22 19.73 7.60
C HIS A 409 -0.15 18.74 6.44
N PHE A 410 -1.22 17.99 6.20
CA PHE A 410 -1.32 16.99 5.15
C PHE A 410 -1.94 17.61 3.90
N HIS A 411 -1.14 17.71 2.84
CA HIS A 411 -1.63 18.15 1.54
C HIS A 411 -2.69 17.17 1.00
N PRO A 412 -3.75 17.63 0.29
CA PRO A 412 -4.77 16.75 -0.28
C PRO A 412 -4.24 15.61 -1.16
N SER A 413 -3.05 15.80 -1.75
CA SER A 413 -2.34 14.74 -2.50
C SER A 413 -2.08 13.49 -1.66
N MET A 414 -1.92 13.62 -0.34
CA MET A 414 -1.69 12.49 0.57
C MET A 414 -2.91 11.58 0.61
N ARG A 415 -4.12 12.16 0.71
CA ARG A 415 -5.36 11.40 0.70
C ARG A 415 -5.64 10.77 -0.66
N ARG A 416 -5.20 11.37 -1.75
CA ARG A 416 -5.41 10.86 -3.11
C ARG A 416 -4.30 9.90 -3.57
N ALA A 417 -3.25 9.75 -2.80
CA ALA A 417 -2.12 8.91 -3.16
C ALA A 417 -2.53 7.43 -3.17
N THR A 418 -2.09 6.71 -4.20
CA THR A 418 -2.10 5.25 -4.18
C THR A 418 -1.10 4.79 -3.12
N GLY A 419 -1.61 4.10 -2.09
CA GLY A 419 -0.83 3.43 -1.05
C GLY A 419 -0.39 4.29 0.13
N ILE A 420 -0.95 5.49 0.28
CA ILE A 420 -1.08 6.12 1.60
C ILE A 420 -2.55 5.94 1.97
N GLU A 421 -2.80 4.99 2.87
CA GLU A 421 -4.16 4.62 3.21
C GLU A 421 -4.72 5.62 4.21
N SER A 422 -5.93 6.07 3.93
CA SER A 422 -6.61 7.06 4.76
C SER A 422 -8.10 6.87 4.63
N CYS A 423 -8.81 7.09 5.72
CA CYS A 423 -10.26 7.04 5.73
C CYS A 423 -10.86 8.14 6.62
N ASP A 424 -12.05 8.58 6.23
CA ASP A 424 -12.97 9.27 7.13
C ASP A 424 -13.63 8.26 8.09
N VAL A 425 -13.48 8.51 9.39
CA VAL A 425 -14.03 7.69 10.47
C VAL A 425 -15.10 8.42 11.28
N LEU A 426 -15.57 9.59 10.84
CA LEU A 426 -16.52 10.43 11.55
C LEU A 426 -17.80 9.74 12.01
N TRP A 427 -18.24 8.72 11.26
CA TRP A 427 -19.45 7.95 11.57
C TRP A 427 -19.21 6.84 12.61
N ILE A 428 -17.95 6.51 12.91
CA ILE A 428 -17.55 5.56 13.96
C ILE A 428 -16.99 6.29 15.18
N SER A 429 -16.18 7.32 14.95
CA SER A 429 -15.50 8.06 16.01
C SER A 429 -16.49 8.86 16.85
N PRO A 430 -16.32 8.90 18.18
CA PRO A 430 -17.10 9.79 19.03
C PRO A 430 -16.72 11.28 18.86
N PHE A 431 -15.62 11.58 18.16
CA PHE A 431 -15.12 12.93 17.98
C PHE A 431 -15.49 13.49 16.60
N LYS A 432 -15.83 14.78 16.58
CA LYS A 432 -16.08 15.49 15.32
C LYS A 432 -14.74 15.81 14.65
N HIS A 433 -14.77 15.87 13.33
CA HIS A 433 -13.66 16.22 12.45
C HIS A 433 -12.47 15.25 12.47
N GLU A 434 -12.66 13.95 12.73
CA GLU A 434 -11.57 12.97 12.74
C GLU A 434 -11.46 12.16 11.44
N SER A 435 -10.23 12.03 10.94
CA SER A 435 -9.85 11.17 9.83
C SER A 435 -8.57 10.43 10.18
N GLU A 436 -8.47 9.17 9.78
CA GLU A 436 -7.34 8.31 10.10
C GLU A 436 -6.46 8.06 8.90
N ILE A 437 -5.15 8.03 9.15
CA ILE A 437 -4.13 7.72 8.14
C ILE A 437 -3.32 6.53 8.64
N SER A 438 -3.32 5.46 7.83
CA SER A 438 -2.45 4.29 7.98
C SER A 438 -1.37 4.32 6.91
N HIS A 439 -0.24 3.69 7.21
CA HIS A 439 0.85 3.54 6.27
C HIS A 439 1.07 2.08 5.90
N GLN A 440 1.25 1.84 4.59
CA GLN A 440 1.80 0.60 4.06
C GLN A 440 3.13 0.86 3.33
N GLU A 441 4.07 -0.07 3.48
CA GLU A 441 5.49 -0.01 3.14
C GLU A 441 5.88 0.48 1.73
N LYS A 442 4.93 0.48 0.78
CA LYS A 442 5.24 0.57 -0.65
C LYS A 442 5.25 2.01 -1.21
N PHE A 443 4.73 3.02 -0.51
CA PHE A 443 4.55 4.36 -1.10
C PHE A 443 4.97 5.52 -0.18
N SER A 444 5.84 6.38 -0.71
CA SER A 444 6.49 7.45 0.06
C SER A 444 5.69 8.77 0.04
N TRP A 445 5.80 9.49 1.15
CA TRP A 445 5.47 10.90 1.31
C TRP A 445 6.75 11.66 1.63
N ASN A 446 6.77 12.96 1.33
CA ASN A 446 7.84 13.87 1.71
C ASN A 446 7.35 14.82 2.80
N ALA A 447 8.29 15.40 3.55
CA ALA A 447 8.01 16.41 4.54
C ALA A 447 8.89 17.62 4.27
N LYS A 448 8.35 18.81 4.49
CA LYS A 448 9.10 20.07 4.41
C LYS A 448 8.60 21.05 5.46
N LEU A 449 9.50 21.91 5.92
CA LEU A 449 9.13 22.99 6.80
C LEU A 449 8.27 23.99 6.02
N GLU A 450 7.07 24.25 6.51
CA GLU A 450 6.13 25.19 5.90
C GLU A 450 6.20 26.57 6.57
N SER A 451 6.18 26.59 7.90
CA SER A 451 6.38 27.79 8.70
C SER A 451 6.90 27.44 10.09
N GLU A 452 7.52 28.41 10.76
CA GLU A 452 8.02 28.23 12.12
C GLU A 452 7.97 29.56 12.88
N ASP A 453 7.40 29.53 14.08
CA ASP A 453 7.46 30.61 15.05
C ASP A 453 8.00 30.11 16.40
N GLU A 454 8.10 30.97 17.41
CA GLU A 454 8.64 30.61 18.74
C GLU A 454 7.96 29.38 19.37
N LYS A 455 6.68 29.14 19.08
CA LYS A 455 5.85 28.12 19.73
C LYS A 455 5.50 26.95 18.80
N THR A 456 5.36 27.19 17.51
CA THR A 456 4.80 26.23 16.57
C THR A 456 5.71 26.06 15.37
N GLN A 457 6.03 24.81 15.07
CA GLN A 457 6.58 24.41 13.79
C GLN A 457 5.49 23.78 12.94
N MET A 458 5.29 24.22 11.71
CA MET A 458 4.35 23.61 10.78
C MET A 458 5.12 22.83 9.72
N THR A 459 4.86 21.53 9.63
CA THR A 459 5.50 20.64 8.67
C THR A 459 4.47 20.18 7.64
N LEU A 460 4.68 20.56 6.38
CA LEU A 460 3.83 20.14 5.26
C LEU A 460 4.26 18.77 4.76
N LEU A 461 3.30 17.85 4.72
CA LEU A 461 3.42 16.50 4.21
C LEU A 461 2.75 16.39 2.85
N THR A 462 3.51 15.93 1.86
CA THR A 462 3.09 15.82 0.46
C THR A 462 3.35 14.42 -0.06
N TRP A 463 2.53 13.97 -1.01
CA TRP A 463 2.79 12.70 -1.69
C TRP A 463 4.05 12.82 -2.53
N THR A 464 4.94 11.83 -2.56
CA THR A 464 6.18 11.93 -3.34
C THR A 464 5.93 12.22 -4.82
N ARG A 465 4.83 11.72 -5.41
CA ARG A 465 4.49 12.06 -6.80
C ARG A 465 4.08 13.52 -6.97
N TYR A 466 3.47 14.15 -5.97
CA TYR A 466 3.17 15.58 -6.01
C TYR A 466 4.46 16.39 -6.19
N ASP A 467 5.45 16.19 -5.31
CA ASP A 467 6.70 16.96 -5.37
C ASP A 467 7.51 16.66 -6.64
N GLN A 468 7.48 15.40 -7.10
CA GLN A 468 8.19 14.97 -8.30
C GLN A 468 7.73 15.72 -9.55
N PHE A 469 6.43 16.05 -9.67
CA PHE A 469 5.84 16.54 -10.91
C PHE A 469 5.31 17.97 -10.85
N ILE A 470 5.12 18.58 -9.66
CA ILE A 470 4.47 19.89 -9.53
C ILE A 470 5.18 20.99 -10.34
N GLN A 471 6.51 21.05 -10.33
CA GLN A 471 7.25 22.11 -11.02
C GLN A 471 7.11 22.02 -12.54
N GLN A 472 7.30 20.83 -13.13
CA GLN A 472 7.18 20.62 -14.57
C GLN A 472 5.74 20.86 -15.03
N THR A 473 4.77 20.41 -14.24
CA THR A 473 3.34 20.59 -14.53
C THR A 473 2.98 22.08 -14.54
N LEU A 474 3.44 22.84 -13.54
CA LEU A 474 3.25 24.30 -13.49
C LEU A 474 3.94 24.99 -14.67
N GLN A 475 5.19 24.65 -14.99
CA GLN A 475 5.91 25.22 -16.14
C GLN A 475 5.16 24.98 -17.47
N ILE A 476 4.70 23.75 -17.72
CA ILE A 476 3.92 23.43 -18.92
C ILE A 476 2.60 24.23 -18.91
N SER A 477 1.94 24.34 -17.77
CA SER A 477 0.66 25.06 -17.66
C SER A 477 0.74 26.55 -17.99
N THR A 478 1.91 27.19 -17.82
CA THR A 478 2.10 28.62 -18.15
C THR A 478 1.85 28.93 -19.63
N LYS A 479 2.13 27.97 -20.53
CA LYS A 479 1.90 28.14 -21.98
C LYS A 479 0.44 28.43 -22.34
N TRP A 480 -0.49 27.99 -21.48
CA TRP A 480 -1.93 28.22 -21.62
C TRP A 480 -2.50 29.07 -20.48
N ASN A 481 -1.67 29.91 -19.85
CA ASN A 481 -2.09 30.77 -18.73
C ASN A 481 -2.85 29.99 -17.63
N HIS A 482 -2.38 28.78 -17.32
CA HIS A 482 -2.97 27.86 -16.34
C HIS A 482 -4.42 27.44 -16.60
N CYS A 483 -4.94 27.59 -17.84
CA CYS A 483 -6.32 27.21 -18.17
C CYS A 483 -6.54 25.69 -18.26
N ILE A 484 -5.49 24.93 -18.57
CA ILE A 484 -5.54 23.46 -18.58
C ILE A 484 -5.37 22.94 -17.14
N ASP A 485 -6.21 21.99 -16.75
CA ASP A 485 -6.14 21.31 -15.45
C ASP A 485 -4.76 20.65 -15.24
N LEU A 486 -4.16 20.88 -14.07
CA LEU A 486 -2.82 20.37 -13.74
C LEU A 486 -2.77 18.83 -13.76
N ASN A 487 -3.86 18.15 -13.43
CA ASN A 487 -3.92 16.69 -13.50
C ASN A 487 -3.99 16.18 -14.95
N VAL A 488 -4.58 16.93 -15.88
CA VAL A 488 -4.51 16.59 -17.32
C VAL A 488 -3.07 16.69 -17.81
N ILE A 489 -2.37 17.78 -17.46
CA ILE A 489 -0.96 17.97 -17.80
C ILE A 489 -0.11 16.87 -17.19
N TYR A 490 -0.34 16.52 -15.92
CA TYR A 490 0.34 15.42 -15.24
C TYR A 490 0.17 14.09 -15.97
N ILE A 491 -1.08 13.75 -16.33
CA ILE A 491 -1.39 12.49 -17.01
C ILE A 491 -0.68 12.46 -18.36
N ALA A 492 -0.82 13.52 -19.16
CA ALA A 492 -0.16 13.68 -20.45
C ALA A 492 1.36 13.52 -20.33
N TYR A 493 1.97 14.29 -19.44
CA TYR A 493 3.42 14.32 -19.25
C TYR A 493 3.96 12.98 -18.79
N LYS A 494 3.38 12.38 -17.74
CA LYS A 494 3.93 11.18 -17.11
C LYS A 494 3.61 9.91 -17.88
N TYR A 495 2.35 9.71 -18.27
CA TYR A 495 1.88 8.41 -18.78
C TYR A 495 1.93 8.32 -20.30
N TRP A 496 1.75 9.43 -21.01
CA TRP A 496 1.60 9.42 -22.47
C TRP A 496 2.82 9.93 -23.22
N CYS A 497 3.49 10.93 -22.67
CA CYS A 497 4.66 11.55 -23.28
C CYS A 497 5.97 11.17 -22.56
N GLU A 498 5.91 10.30 -21.55
CA GLU A 498 7.08 9.74 -20.87
C GLU A 498 8.08 10.77 -20.31
N GLY A 499 7.57 11.95 -19.95
CA GLY A 499 8.36 13.08 -19.47
C GLY A 499 8.89 14.02 -20.56
N ASP A 500 8.52 13.84 -21.82
CA ASP A 500 8.86 14.78 -22.90
C ASP A 500 7.91 15.99 -22.88
N ALA A 501 8.42 17.15 -22.45
CA ALA A 501 7.65 18.38 -22.36
C ALA A 501 7.18 18.92 -23.72
N ASN A 502 7.91 18.67 -24.82
CA ASN A 502 7.53 19.13 -26.16
C ASN A 502 6.42 18.25 -26.73
N ALA A 503 6.55 16.92 -26.61
CA ALA A 503 5.50 16.00 -26.99
C ALA A 503 4.22 16.25 -26.18
N THR A 504 4.36 16.49 -24.87
CA THR A 504 3.26 16.88 -23.98
C THR A 504 2.61 18.16 -24.48
N ALA A 505 3.40 19.18 -24.86
CA ALA A 505 2.83 20.44 -25.28
C ALA A 505 1.99 20.32 -26.55
N LYS A 506 2.49 19.55 -27.53
CA LYS A 506 1.78 19.27 -28.77
C LYS A 506 0.47 18.52 -28.51
N LEU A 507 0.50 17.50 -27.66
CA LEU A 507 -0.68 16.72 -27.30
C LEU A 507 -1.75 17.59 -26.60
N LEU A 508 -1.32 18.46 -25.69
CA LEU A 508 -2.22 19.38 -24.98
C LEU A 508 -2.78 20.47 -25.91
N GLU A 509 -2.03 20.93 -26.90
CA GLU A 509 -2.52 21.84 -27.94
C GLU A 509 -3.64 21.18 -28.75
N GLU A 510 -3.42 19.94 -29.23
CA GLU A 510 -4.45 19.17 -29.93
C GLU A 510 -5.70 18.93 -29.07
N PHE A 511 -5.50 18.60 -27.79
CA PHE A 511 -6.61 18.43 -26.85
C PHE A 511 -7.39 19.74 -26.63
N ASN A 512 -6.69 20.86 -26.48
CA ASN A 512 -7.31 22.16 -26.28
C ASN A 512 -8.14 22.59 -27.50
N GLU A 513 -7.66 22.37 -28.72
CA GLU A 513 -8.46 22.59 -29.93
C GLU A 513 -9.66 21.64 -30.01
N TRP A 514 -9.48 20.37 -29.63
CA TRP A 514 -10.58 19.41 -29.59
C TRP A 514 -11.68 19.80 -28.58
N MET A 515 -11.31 20.40 -27.44
CA MET A 515 -12.27 20.89 -26.45
C MET A 515 -13.10 22.08 -26.94
N LYS A 516 -12.62 22.89 -27.91
CA LYS A 516 -13.39 24.01 -28.46
C LYS A 516 -14.57 23.56 -29.32
N ILE A 517 -14.62 22.29 -29.73
CA ILE A 517 -15.72 21.73 -30.51
C ILE A 517 -16.88 21.40 -29.57
N GLU A 518 -17.96 22.16 -29.66
CA GLU A 518 -19.11 22.06 -28.74
C GLU A 518 -19.75 20.66 -28.69
N ASP A 519 -19.79 19.95 -29.83
CA ASP A 519 -20.33 18.59 -29.89
C ASP A 519 -19.57 17.62 -28.97
N ASN A 520 -18.25 17.76 -28.84
CA ASN A 520 -17.45 16.90 -27.95
C ASN A 520 -17.84 17.09 -26.47
N ILE A 521 -18.04 18.34 -26.06
CA ILE A 521 -18.49 18.68 -24.69
C ILE A 521 -19.91 18.14 -24.48
N ASN A 522 -20.80 18.31 -25.46
CA ASN A 522 -22.18 17.84 -25.38
C ASN A 522 -22.28 16.31 -25.33
N GLN A 523 -21.38 15.59 -26.01
CA GLN A 523 -21.28 14.14 -25.88
C GLN A 523 -20.84 13.72 -24.47
N TYR A 524 -19.87 14.42 -23.86
CA TYR A 524 -19.47 14.15 -22.48
C TYR A 524 -20.62 14.37 -21.49
N LYS A 525 -21.35 15.48 -21.59
CA LYS A 525 -22.51 15.78 -20.72
C LYS A 525 -23.56 14.65 -20.71
N LYS A 526 -23.73 13.92 -21.82
CA LYS A 526 -24.66 12.77 -21.90
C LYS A 526 -24.20 11.55 -21.07
N ILE A 527 -22.91 11.42 -20.81
CA ILE A 527 -22.31 10.26 -20.11
C ILE A 527 -21.62 10.63 -18.79
N GLU A 528 -21.54 11.91 -18.44
CA GLU A 528 -20.91 12.47 -17.25
C GLU A 528 -21.29 11.74 -15.96
N LYS A 529 -22.59 11.47 -15.77
CA LYS A 529 -23.09 10.76 -14.59
C LYS A 529 -22.43 9.40 -14.39
N LYS A 530 -22.13 8.66 -15.48
CA LYS A 530 -21.45 7.35 -15.41
C LYS A 530 -20.02 7.47 -14.91
N PHE A 531 -19.33 8.57 -15.23
CA PHE A 531 -17.98 8.85 -14.71
C PHE A 531 -18.04 9.16 -13.22
N VAL A 532 -18.97 10.01 -12.78
CA VAL A 532 -19.13 10.36 -11.37
C VAL A 532 -19.55 9.14 -10.53
N GLU A 533 -20.43 8.28 -11.04
CA GLU A 533 -20.79 7.01 -10.39
C GLU A 533 -19.57 6.07 -10.22
N ARG A 534 -18.55 6.21 -11.07
CA ARG A 534 -17.26 5.51 -10.99
C ARG A 534 -16.16 6.36 -10.33
N ARG A 535 -16.53 7.38 -9.54
CA ARG A 535 -15.61 8.27 -8.79
C ARG A 535 -14.67 9.11 -9.63
N CYS A 536 -14.93 9.22 -10.94
CA CYS A 536 -14.14 10.04 -11.85
C CYS A 536 -14.71 11.46 -11.86
N CYS A 537 -14.41 12.23 -10.81
CA CYS A 537 -15.04 13.53 -10.56
C CYS A 537 -14.29 14.72 -11.18
N ASN A 538 -13.12 14.51 -11.77
CA ASN A 538 -12.41 15.55 -12.53
C ASN A 538 -12.87 15.55 -14.00
N HIS A 539 -13.74 16.51 -14.35
CA HIS A 539 -14.31 16.62 -15.70
C HIS A 539 -13.26 16.82 -16.80
N HIS A 540 -12.18 17.56 -16.54
CA HIS A 540 -11.12 17.77 -17.52
C HIS A 540 -10.35 16.49 -17.81
N VAL A 541 -10.07 15.68 -16.78
CA VAL A 541 -9.46 14.35 -16.94
C VAL A 541 -10.40 13.43 -17.72
N ASN A 542 -11.71 13.44 -17.42
CA ASN A 542 -12.69 12.64 -18.15
C ASN A 542 -12.75 12.99 -19.64
N LEU A 543 -12.79 14.29 -19.96
CA LEU A 543 -12.74 14.79 -21.34
C LEU A 543 -11.44 14.38 -22.03
N PHE A 544 -10.32 14.42 -21.32
CA PHE A 544 -9.02 14.00 -21.84
C PHE A 544 -8.99 12.50 -22.18
N CYS A 545 -9.55 11.64 -21.32
CA CYS A 545 -9.70 10.21 -21.61
C CYS A 545 -10.60 9.95 -22.84
N ILE A 546 -11.67 10.72 -23.02
CA ILE A 546 -12.53 10.63 -24.23
C ILE A 546 -11.75 11.03 -25.49
N PHE A 547 -11.01 12.14 -25.42
CA PHE A 547 -10.16 12.60 -26.51
C PHE A 547 -9.17 11.52 -26.95
N PHE A 548 -8.49 10.85 -26.01
CA PHE A 548 -7.54 9.79 -26.31
C PHE A 548 -8.15 8.59 -27.02
N VAL A 549 -9.29 8.09 -26.54
CA VAL A 549 -10.00 6.98 -27.19
C VAL A 549 -10.37 7.37 -28.62
N LYS A 550 -10.90 8.58 -28.83
CA LYS A 550 -11.32 9.05 -30.15
C LYS A 550 -10.19 9.25 -31.15
N LYS A 551 -8.99 9.58 -30.67
CA LYS A 551 -7.80 9.75 -31.52
C LYS A 551 -7.18 8.41 -31.94
N GLU A 552 -7.76 7.28 -31.53
CA GLU A 552 -7.20 5.94 -31.72
C GLU A 552 -5.74 5.82 -31.19
N ILE A 553 -5.36 6.72 -30.28
CA ILE A 553 -4.06 6.67 -29.59
C ILE A 553 -4.03 5.46 -28.66
N LEU A 554 -5.20 5.04 -28.17
CA LEU A 554 -5.39 3.80 -27.47
C LEU A 554 -5.53 2.65 -28.48
N VAL A 555 -4.65 1.66 -28.37
CA VAL A 555 -4.82 0.39 -29.08
C VAL A 555 -6.11 -0.26 -28.58
N GLU A 556 -7.02 -0.55 -29.52
CA GLU A 556 -8.33 -1.20 -29.36
C GLU A 556 -8.44 -2.11 -28.13
N GLN A 557 -9.08 -1.66 -27.03
CA GLN A 557 -9.73 -2.51 -26.01
C GLN A 557 -10.28 -1.77 -24.78
N ARG A 558 -9.88 -0.53 -24.47
CA ARG A 558 -10.36 0.20 -23.27
C ARG A 558 -11.30 1.36 -23.58
N THR A 559 -12.34 1.50 -22.77
CA THR A 559 -13.27 2.63 -22.81
C THR A 559 -12.67 3.84 -22.10
N SER A 560 -13.16 5.04 -22.43
CA SER A 560 -12.73 6.29 -21.76
C SER A 560 -13.05 6.29 -20.27
N LEU A 561 -14.09 5.55 -19.87
CA LEU A 561 -14.48 5.39 -18.47
C LEU A 561 -13.47 4.54 -17.69
N GLU A 562 -13.02 3.42 -18.26
CA GLU A 562 -11.99 2.57 -17.65
C GLU A 562 -10.67 3.34 -17.49
N GLU A 563 -10.27 4.09 -18.52
CA GLU A 563 -9.04 4.89 -18.48
C GLU A 563 -9.12 6.00 -17.42
N ALA A 564 -10.28 6.67 -17.29
CA ALA A 564 -10.49 7.65 -16.23
C ALA A 564 -10.42 7.03 -14.82
N VAL A 565 -10.95 5.82 -14.62
CA VAL A 565 -10.85 5.09 -13.34
C VAL A 565 -9.40 4.76 -13.02
N ILE A 566 -8.64 4.29 -14.00
CA ILE A 566 -7.22 3.98 -13.84
C ILE A 566 -6.44 5.22 -13.36
N HIS A 567 -6.64 6.37 -14.00
CA HIS A 567 -5.91 7.58 -13.63
C HIS A 567 -6.41 8.22 -12.33
N THR A 568 -7.72 8.20 -12.10
CA THR A 568 -8.34 8.94 -10.99
C THR A 568 -8.31 8.13 -9.69
N VAL A 569 -8.79 6.89 -9.73
CA VAL A 569 -8.98 6.05 -8.54
C VAL A 569 -7.75 5.19 -8.27
N ASN A 570 -7.24 4.48 -9.28
CA ASN A 570 -6.17 3.50 -9.07
C ASN A 570 -4.81 4.19 -8.92
N ASN A 571 -4.52 5.18 -9.77
CA ASN A 571 -3.25 5.89 -9.78
C ASN A 571 -3.19 7.10 -8.86
N GLY A 572 -4.34 7.68 -8.51
CA GLY A 572 -4.43 8.92 -7.75
C GLY A 572 -4.04 10.18 -8.53
N LEU A 573 -4.78 11.27 -8.30
CA LEU A 573 -4.49 12.59 -8.87
C LEU A 573 -3.76 13.48 -7.85
N PRO A 574 -2.50 13.90 -8.13
CA PRO A 574 -1.69 14.61 -7.15
C PRO A 574 -2.15 16.05 -6.92
N PHE A 575 -2.80 16.69 -7.89
CA PHE A 575 -3.01 18.15 -7.87
C PHE A 575 -4.45 18.54 -7.53
N VAL A 576 -4.59 19.70 -6.89
CA VAL A 576 -5.84 20.38 -6.54
C VAL A 576 -5.81 21.82 -7.04
N GLU A 577 -6.98 22.45 -7.15
CA GLU A 577 -7.10 23.78 -7.78
C GLU A 577 -6.21 24.86 -7.12
N LYS A 578 -6.03 24.78 -5.79
CA LYS A 578 -5.16 25.70 -5.05
C LYS A 578 -3.69 25.64 -5.49
N ASP A 579 -3.22 24.53 -6.06
CA ASP A 579 -1.82 24.37 -6.49
C ASP A 579 -1.45 25.34 -7.62
N LYS A 580 -2.44 25.77 -8.43
CA LYS A 580 -2.22 26.80 -9.45
C LYS A 580 -1.76 28.12 -8.83
N ARG A 581 -2.21 28.44 -7.60
CA ARG A 581 -1.87 29.69 -6.90
C ARG A 581 -0.41 29.74 -6.43
N ILE A 582 0.25 28.60 -6.28
CA ILE A 582 1.67 28.51 -5.89
C ILE A 582 2.56 29.18 -6.96
N SER A 583 2.16 29.12 -8.23
CA SER A 583 2.90 29.75 -9.34
C SER A 583 2.79 31.29 -9.35
N LEU A 584 1.63 31.84 -8.98
CA LEU A 584 1.37 33.28 -8.97
C LEU A 584 2.12 34.01 -7.85
N GLN A 585 2.36 33.35 -6.70
CA GLN A 585 3.10 33.93 -5.59
C GLN A 585 4.62 33.94 -5.80
N LYS A 586 5.17 32.98 -6.56
CA LYS A 586 6.59 32.95 -6.94
C LYS A 586 6.97 33.89 -8.10
N LEU A 587 5.97 34.45 -8.79
CA LEU A 587 6.17 35.46 -9.83
C LEU A 587 6.11 36.91 -9.28
N ASN A 588 5.56 37.08 -8.07
CA ASN A 588 5.40 38.37 -7.41
C ASN A 588 6.41 38.62 -6.27
N ASN A 589 7.29 37.66 -6.01
CA ASN A 589 8.46 37.75 -5.13
C ASN A 589 9.70 37.40 -5.95
#